data_AF-A0A2G7FPQ1-F1
#
_entry.id   AF-A0A2G7FPQ1-F1
#
_cell.length_a   1.000
_cell.length_b   1.000
_cell.length_c   1.000
_cell.angle_alpha   90.00
_cell.angle_beta   90.00
_cell.angle_gamma   90.00
#
_symmetry.space_group_name_H-M   'P 1'
#
loop_
_entity.id
_entity.type
_entity.pdbx_description
1 polymer ?
#
loop_
_entity_poly.entity_id
_entity_poly.type
_entity_poly.pdbx_seq_one_letter_code
_entity_poly.pdbx_strand_id
1 'polypeptide(L)'
;MDITPKTFHFCLPRILDELVSCSFVSIDFEFSGIACSSNGPNSKASTLQDRYTEVKESADKYRIVQIGLTICHEDTESGTYILKPYNLYLNPIIDRRLEVGRDMCFQSGAVEFLLENKFCMNSLYSDGVHYLSREEETIAIARAAERYGRTSVRKVIDVKETEHDSLAFLEAVRYLVDGWLALGEAREAYLNIPPPKRYTASRKPKVMPSVLNNFQKRLVHQLIEVEYPSLVTISRPAFIQVIDYDEDREKAIQEQRMARAQERVWKQIGFRWIVEALSGGDLSHLDPFCFGSIMNSSTAVEAQVSLHRFSEKLQQRLKTHRPVLVGHNLFTDVVYLYRCFFGPLPDKLEEFQAIVHDMFPILMDTKYMATHDCGSITPKSSLSEINDNLLHIKTPKISVHKQHSKYNSQRIDHEAGYDSLLTAQIFIKLSAQLRDGGISKLPDPVELKGQSDNTGLNATTLAVPEGLKDSVEKKSAARKEPLKTPTSTKLGTRFDALDVEEINDQVESMALKSRKSSSSVDVTRKVANGELIPRRGAEFWKVYGNKLRVFGTEERVWNVV
;
A
#
# COMPACT_ATOMS: atom_id res chain seq x y z
N MET A 1 1.06 -14.48 -6.92
CA MET A 1 1.99 -15.00 -5.89
C MET A 1 1.73 -14.22 -4.61
N ASP A 2 1.51 -14.89 -3.49
CA ASP A 2 1.34 -14.20 -2.20
C ASP A 2 2.71 -13.82 -1.61
N ILE A 3 2.86 -12.55 -1.24
CA ILE A 3 4.05 -12.04 -0.55
C ILE A 3 3.71 -11.83 0.93
N THR A 4 4.56 -12.36 1.79
CA THR A 4 4.51 -12.21 3.26
C THR A 4 5.78 -11.50 3.73
N PRO A 5 5.87 -11.00 4.97
CA PRO A 5 7.10 -10.44 5.54
C PRO A 5 8.33 -11.33 5.35
N LYS A 6 8.15 -12.65 5.45
CA LYS A 6 9.24 -13.63 5.32
C LYS A 6 9.75 -13.72 3.88
N THR A 7 8.86 -13.65 2.90
CA THR A 7 9.22 -13.76 1.48
C THR A 7 9.55 -12.41 0.84
N PHE A 8 9.07 -11.30 1.41
CA PHE A 8 9.22 -9.95 0.88
C PHE A 8 10.69 -9.58 0.64
N HIS A 9 11.58 -9.86 1.60
CA HIS A 9 13.01 -9.54 1.45
C HIS A 9 13.68 -10.25 0.27
N PHE A 10 13.20 -11.44 -0.12
CA PHE A 10 13.73 -12.18 -1.26
C PHE A 10 13.06 -11.78 -2.59
N CYS A 11 11.79 -11.37 -2.54
CA CYS A 11 11.03 -10.94 -3.70
C CYS A 11 11.33 -9.49 -4.10
N LEU A 12 11.59 -8.60 -3.13
CA LEU A 12 11.79 -7.17 -3.35
C LEU A 12 12.86 -6.88 -4.41
N PRO A 13 14.10 -7.42 -4.32
CA PRO A 13 15.10 -7.20 -5.35
C PRO A 13 14.60 -7.60 -6.75
N ARG A 14 13.84 -8.71 -6.85
CA ARG A 14 13.39 -9.25 -8.14
C ARG A 14 12.32 -8.36 -8.73
N ILE A 15 11.39 -7.90 -7.89
CA ILE A 15 10.39 -6.91 -8.28
C ILE A 15 11.08 -5.64 -8.78
N LEU A 16 12.08 -5.14 -8.06
CA LEU A 16 12.83 -3.94 -8.48
C LEU A 16 13.54 -4.12 -9.84
N ASP A 17 14.15 -5.27 -10.09
CA ASP A 17 14.76 -5.56 -11.40
C ASP A 17 13.73 -5.69 -12.53
N GLU A 18 12.58 -6.31 -12.23
CA GLU A 18 11.46 -6.44 -13.16
C GLU A 18 10.86 -5.07 -13.52
N LEU A 19 10.69 -4.17 -12.55
CA LEU A 19 10.16 -2.83 -12.76
C LEU A 19 10.98 -2.01 -13.77
N VAL A 20 12.29 -2.27 -13.87
CA VAL A 20 13.17 -1.56 -14.82
C VAL A 20 12.93 -1.98 -16.28
N SER A 21 12.51 -3.23 -16.50
CA SER A 21 12.35 -3.81 -17.83
C SER A 21 10.90 -4.10 -18.22
N CYS A 22 9.96 -3.79 -17.33
CA CYS A 22 8.54 -4.03 -17.57
C CYS A 22 7.96 -3.06 -18.61
N SER A 23 6.90 -3.49 -19.28
CA SER A 23 6.15 -2.66 -20.23
C SER A 23 5.18 -1.75 -19.49
N PHE A 24 4.48 -2.31 -18.50
CA PHE A 24 3.56 -1.61 -17.62
C PHE A 24 3.36 -2.40 -16.32
N VAL A 25 2.78 -1.73 -15.34
CA VAL A 25 2.41 -2.29 -14.04
C VAL A 25 0.93 -2.04 -13.83
N SER A 26 0.18 -3.08 -13.50
CA SER A 26 -1.22 -2.98 -13.11
C SER A 26 -1.34 -3.05 -11.59
N ILE A 27 -2.15 -2.17 -11.00
CA ILE A 27 -2.39 -2.11 -9.56
C ILE A 27 -3.88 -2.16 -9.25
N ASP A 28 -4.17 -2.67 -8.07
CA ASP A 28 -5.49 -2.67 -7.45
C ASP A 28 -5.34 -2.75 -5.93
N PHE A 29 -6.25 -2.16 -5.16
CA PHE A 29 -6.16 -2.10 -3.69
C PHE A 29 -7.48 -2.43 -3.01
N GLU A 30 -7.37 -3.14 -1.88
CA GLU A 30 -8.48 -3.25 -0.92
C GLU A 30 -8.33 -2.22 0.19
N PHE A 31 -9.46 -1.65 0.64
CA PHE A 31 -9.49 -0.58 1.63
C PHE A 31 -10.23 -0.96 2.91
N SER A 32 -9.80 -0.40 4.05
CA SER A 32 -10.51 -0.55 5.33
C SER A 32 -11.83 0.25 5.40
N GLY A 33 -12.08 1.10 4.39
CA GLY A 33 -13.26 1.93 4.24
C GLY A 33 -13.11 2.83 3.00
N ILE A 34 -14.22 3.42 2.56
CA ILE A 34 -14.27 4.29 1.37
C ILE A 34 -15.05 5.56 1.66
N ALA A 35 -14.99 6.53 0.75
CA ALA A 35 -15.71 7.79 0.90
C ALA A 35 -17.23 7.54 0.85
N CYS A 36 -17.94 7.95 1.89
CA CYS A 36 -19.39 7.98 1.87
C CYS A 36 -19.81 9.21 1.09
N SER A 37 -20.39 9.04 -0.10
CA SER A 37 -21.08 10.17 -0.73
C SER A 37 -22.29 10.51 0.13
N SER A 38 -22.31 11.72 0.69
CA SER A 38 -23.42 12.26 1.49
C SER A 38 -24.66 12.56 0.63
N ASN A 39 -24.52 12.42 -0.68
CA ASN A 39 -25.49 12.80 -1.67
C ASN A 39 -26.45 11.64 -1.92
N GLY A 40 -27.72 11.82 -1.52
CA GLY A 40 -28.80 10.91 -1.90
C GLY A 40 -29.01 10.85 -3.42
N PRO A 41 -29.80 9.90 -3.94
CA PRO A 41 -29.99 9.67 -5.37
C PRO A 41 -30.52 10.88 -6.18
N ASN A 42 -30.96 11.97 -5.53
CA ASN A 42 -31.46 13.21 -6.12
C ASN A 42 -30.52 14.42 -5.98
N SER A 43 -29.28 14.23 -5.55
CA SER A 43 -28.29 15.32 -5.47
C SER A 43 -27.80 15.73 -6.85
N LYS A 44 -27.50 17.03 -7.03
CA LYS A 44 -26.74 17.52 -8.20
C LYS A 44 -25.37 16.82 -8.25
N ALA A 45 -24.84 16.64 -9.45
CA ALA A 45 -23.47 16.17 -9.64
C ALA A 45 -22.51 17.11 -8.89
N SER A 46 -21.59 16.54 -8.12
CA SER A 46 -20.58 17.30 -7.38
C SER A 46 -19.44 17.70 -8.32
N THR A 47 -18.66 18.72 -7.99
CA THR A 47 -17.46 19.03 -8.78
C THR A 47 -16.38 17.97 -8.57
N LEU A 48 -15.37 17.88 -9.45
CA LEU A 48 -14.21 17.02 -9.21
C LEU A 48 -13.46 17.39 -7.92
N GLN A 49 -13.39 18.69 -7.60
CA GLN A 49 -12.76 19.16 -6.37
C GLN A 49 -13.51 18.69 -5.12
N ASP A 50 -14.85 18.73 -5.13
CA ASP A 50 -15.66 18.21 -4.03
C ASP A 50 -15.42 16.70 -3.86
N ARG A 51 -15.43 15.96 -4.97
CA ARG A 51 -15.17 14.52 -4.96
C ARG A 51 -13.76 14.19 -4.47
N TYR A 52 -12.76 14.96 -4.87
CA TYR A 52 -11.40 14.84 -4.35
C TYR A 52 -11.36 15.10 -2.85
N THR A 53 -12.06 16.11 -2.36
CA THR A 53 -12.13 16.45 -0.93
C THR A 53 -12.75 15.30 -0.13
N GLU A 54 -13.86 14.71 -0.61
CA GLU A 54 -14.48 13.53 0.02
C GLU A 54 -13.51 12.33 0.09
N VAL A 55 -12.80 12.05 -1.01
CA VAL A 55 -11.86 10.92 -1.08
C VAL A 55 -10.61 11.19 -0.24
N LYS A 56 -10.14 12.44 -0.18
CA LYS A 56 -9.03 12.88 0.68
C LYS A 56 -9.37 12.65 2.15
N GLU A 57 -10.52 13.13 2.62
CA GLU A 57 -10.98 12.92 4.00
C GLU A 57 -11.13 11.43 4.33
N SER A 58 -11.59 10.65 3.35
CA SER A 58 -11.67 9.20 3.45
C SER A 58 -10.29 8.56 3.59
N ALA A 59 -9.32 8.94 2.76
CA ALA A 59 -7.94 8.43 2.78
C ALA A 59 -7.17 8.85 4.05
N ASP A 60 -7.54 9.96 4.69
CA ASP A 60 -6.99 10.35 5.99
C ASP A 60 -7.46 9.42 7.11
N LYS A 61 -8.68 8.87 7.00
CA LYS A 61 -9.33 8.03 8.01
C LYS A 61 -9.09 6.53 7.80
N TYR A 62 -9.22 6.07 6.56
CA TYR A 62 -9.14 4.66 6.16
C TYR A 62 -7.82 4.38 5.47
N ARG A 63 -7.46 3.10 5.30
CA ARG A 63 -6.15 2.69 4.80
C ARG A 63 -6.27 1.55 3.80
N ILE A 64 -5.23 1.40 3.00
CA ILE A 64 -5.02 0.21 2.16
C ILE A 64 -4.73 -0.98 3.08
N VAL A 65 -5.40 -2.11 2.84
CA VAL A 65 -5.25 -3.36 3.60
C VAL A 65 -4.74 -4.53 2.76
N GLN A 66 -4.97 -4.49 1.45
CA GLN A 66 -4.39 -5.44 0.50
C GLN A 66 -3.88 -4.72 -0.73
N ILE A 67 -2.83 -5.26 -1.33
CA ILE A 67 -2.23 -4.74 -2.55
C ILE A 67 -2.12 -5.83 -3.60
N GLY A 68 -2.70 -5.52 -4.75
CA GLY A 68 -2.53 -6.21 -6.01
C GLY A 68 -1.50 -5.50 -6.88
N LEU A 69 -0.53 -6.25 -7.37
CA LEU A 69 0.49 -5.74 -8.28
C LEU A 69 0.73 -6.76 -9.37
N THR A 70 0.43 -6.44 -10.61
CA THR A 70 0.74 -7.31 -11.76
C THR A 70 1.74 -6.64 -12.68
N ILE A 71 2.96 -7.19 -12.74
CA ILE A 71 4.03 -6.71 -13.61
C ILE A 71 3.92 -7.41 -14.96
N CYS A 72 3.93 -6.64 -16.05
CA CYS A 72 3.85 -7.15 -17.40
C CYS A 72 5.17 -6.97 -18.16
N HIS A 73 5.65 -8.06 -18.77
CA HIS A 73 6.75 -8.02 -19.73
C HIS A 73 6.26 -8.40 -21.11
N GLU A 74 6.73 -7.67 -22.12
CA GLU A 74 6.51 -8.00 -23.51
C GLU A 74 7.65 -8.89 -24.03
N ASP A 75 7.32 -10.10 -24.46
CA ASP A 75 8.24 -10.92 -25.24
C ASP A 75 8.08 -10.54 -26.73
N THR A 76 9.05 -9.77 -27.21
CA THR A 76 9.04 -9.25 -28.58
C THR A 76 9.23 -10.34 -29.65
N GLU A 77 9.85 -11.47 -29.30
CA GLU A 77 10.12 -12.56 -30.23
C GLU A 77 8.88 -13.43 -30.45
N SER A 78 8.19 -13.78 -29.36
CA SER A 78 6.98 -14.62 -29.43
C SER A 78 5.68 -13.83 -29.59
N GLY A 79 5.72 -12.50 -29.41
CA GLY A 79 4.54 -11.65 -29.43
C GLY A 79 3.57 -11.93 -28.28
N THR A 80 4.11 -12.30 -27.12
CA THR A 80 3.34 -12.70 -25.93
C THR A 80 3.61 -11.74 -24.78
N TYR A 81 2.56 -11.35 -24.07
CA TYR A 81 2.69 -10.64 -22.81
C TYR A 81 2.73 -11.63 -21.65
N ILE A 82 3.76 -11.50 -20.81
CA ILE A 82 3.99 -12.34 -19.64
C ILE A 82 3.58 -11.54 -18.40
N LEU A 83 2.55 -12.02 -17.70
CA LEU A 83 2.02 -11.40 -16.48
C LEU A 83 2.56 -12.09 -15.24
N LYS A 84 2.99 -11.30 -14.26
CA LYS A 84 3.45 -11.72 -12.94
C LYS A 84 2.60 -11.05 -11.86
N PRO A 85 1.45 -11.64 -11.49
CA PRO A 85 0.62 -11.11 -10.42
C PRO A 85 1.22 -11.40 -9.04
N TYR A 86 1.16 -10.39 -8.18
CA TYR A 86 1.54 -10.39 -6.78
C TYR A 86 0.36 -9.92 -5.94
N ASN A 87 0.22 -10.54 -4.78
CA ASN A 87 -0.79 -10.21 -3.79
C ASN A 87 -0.13 -10.11 -2.43
N LEU A 88 -0.48 -9.11 -1.63
CA LEU A 88 0.05 -8.98 -0.28
C LEU A 88 -0.92 -8.23 0.62
N TYR A 89 -0.97 -8.67 1.88
CA TYR A 89 -1.59 -7.91 2.95
C TYR A 89 -0.64 -6.77 3.38
N LEU A 90 -1.19 -5.59 3.66
CA LEU A 90 -0.42 -4.42 4.07
C LEU A 90 -0.57 -4.20 5.58
N ASN A 91 0.47 -4.55 6.35
CA ASN A 91 0.42 -4.47 7.80
C ASN A 91 0.60 -3.04 8.31
N PRO A 92 -0.39 -2.50 9.04
CA PRO A 92 -0.34 -1.13 9.55
C PRO A 92 0.49 -0.97 10.83
N ILE A 93 0.97 -2.04 11.45
CA ILE A 93 1.67 -1.98 12.74
C ILE A 93 3.07 -1.34 12.56
N ILE A 94 3.37 -0.36 13.41
CA ILE A 94 4.69 0.28 13.50
C ILE A 94 5.45 -0.25 14.72
N ASP A 95 6.77 -0.47 14.61
CA ASP A 95 7.61 -0.80 15.76
C ASP A 95 7.50 0.30 16.83
N ARG A 96 7.08 -0.10 18.03
CA ARG A 96 6.93 0.79 19.21
C ARG A 96 8.19 1.59 19.53
N ARG A 97 9.38 1.09 19.16
CA ARG A 97 10.68 1.76 19.38
C ARG A 97 10.87 3.01 18.53
N LEU A 98 10.15 3.11 17.41
CA LEU A 98 10.12 4.30 16.55
C LEU A 98 9.34 5.44 17.21
N GLU A 99 8.53 5.12 18.24
CA GLU A 99 7.68 6.08 18.93
C GLU A 99 6.80 6.85 17.93
N VAL A 100 6.32 6.23 16.86
CA VAL A 100 5.34 6.82 15.94
C VAL A 100 4.01 6.08 16.15
N GLY A 101 2.95 6.85 16.40
CA GLY A 101 1.60 6.31 16.54
C GLY A 101 0.88 6.33 15.20
N ARG A 102 0.22 5.22 14.85
CA ARG A 102 -0.67 5.14 13.69
C ARG A 102 -2.00 4.58 14.16
N ASP A 103 -3.05 5.37 13.97
CA ASP A 103 -4.42 4.94 14.19
C ASP A 103 -4.98 4.35 12.90
N MET A 104 -5.82 3.32 13.04
CA MET A 104 -6.48 2.67 11.92
C MET A 104 -7.98 2.55 12.21
N CYS A 105 -8.79 2.98 11.25
CA CYS A 105 -10.24 2.84 11.30
C CYS A 105 -10.73 1.84 10.25
N PHE A 106 -11.79 1.12 10.60
CA PHE A 106 -12.53 0.27 9.69
C PHE A 106 -13.98 0.77 9.58
N GLN A 107 -14.48 0.82 8.37
CA GLN A 107 -15.90 1.00 8.11
C GLN A 107 -16.59 -0.36 8.23
N SER A 108 -17.71 -0.43 8.94
CA SER A 108 -18.42 -1.70 9.19
C SER A 108 -18.82 -2.42 7.88
N GLY A 109 -19.38 -1.70 6.92
CA GLY A 109 -19.74 -2.27 5.61
C GLY A 109 -18.54 -2.74 4.79
N ALA A 110 -17.37 -2.11 4.95
CA ALA A 110 -16.13 -2.57 4.31
C ALA A 110 -15.66 -3.89 4.91
N VAL A 111 -15.73 -4.01 6.23
CA VAL A 111 -15.38 -5.24 6.94
C VAL A 111 -16.30 -6.38 6.53
N GLU A 112 -17.61 -6.14 6.46
CA GLU A 112 -18.58 -7.14 5.99
C GLU A 112 -18.23 -7.63 4.57
N PHE A 113 -18.06 -6.71 3.62
CA PHE A 113 -17.68 -7.02 2.24
C PHE A 113 -16.36 -7.78 2.14
N LEU A 114 -15.31 -7.34 2.85
CA LEU A 114 -14.00 -8.01 2.86
C LEU A 114 -14.13 -9.45 3.39
N LEU A 115 -14.88 -9.65 4.47
CA LEU A 115 -15.06 -10.98 5.07
C LEU A 115 -15.87 -11.91 4.16
N GLU A 116 -16.89 -11.41 3.46
CA GLU A 116 -17.65 -12.16 2.45
C GLU A 116 -16.74 -12.65 1.31
N ASN A 117 -15.78 -11.80 0.90
CA ASN A 117 -14.75 -12.12 -0.09
C ASN A 117 -13.52 -12.85 0.49
N LYS A 118 -13.66 -13.46 1.67
CA LYS A 118 -12.65 -14.32 2.33
C LYS A 118 -11.36 -13.59 2.70
N PHE A 119 -11.37 -12.27 2.84
CA PHE A 119 -10.26 -11.51 3.38
C PHE A 119 -9.96 -11.96 4.82
N CYS A 120 -8.69 -12.24 5.12
CA CYS A 120 -8.30 -12.68 6.46
C CYS A 120 -7.78 -11.52 7.29
N MET A 121 -8.61 -11.02 8.21
CA MET A 121 -8.22 -9.98 9.18
C MET A 121 -7.02 -10.39 10.03
N ASN A 122 -6.87 -11.67 10.35
CA ASN A 122 -5.68 -12.14 11.08
C ASN A 122 -4.41 -11.99 10.23
N SER A 123 -4.46 -12.41 8.96
CA SER A 123 -3.33 -12.30 8.02
C SER A 123 -2.87 -10.87 7.80
N LEU A 124 -3.77 -9.88 7.87
CA LEU A 124 -3.41 -8.46 7.82
C LEU A 124 -2.35 -8.09 8.87
N TYR A 125 -2.50 -8.59 10.10
CA TYR A 125 -1.62 -8.24 11.22
C TYR A 125 -0.49 -9.25 11.46
N SER A 126 -0.71 -10.54 11.15
CA SER A 126 0.30 -11.59 11.38
C SER A 126 1.26 -11.74 10.21
N ASP A 127 0.76 -11.65 8.99
CA ASP A 127 1.47 -12.05 7.76
C ASP A 127 1.47 -10.95 6.69
N GLY A 128 1.07 -9.73 7.03
CA GLY A 128 1.13 -8.57 6.15
C GLY A 128 2.50 -7.90 6.14
N VAL A 129 2.91 -7.40 4.98
CA VAL A 129 4.16 -6.65 4.78
C VAL A 129 4.00 -5.27 5.42
N HIS A 130 4.96 -4.88 6.24
CA HIS A 130 4.95 -3.56 6.88
C HIS A 130 5.14 -2.43 5.87
N TYR A 131 4.78 -1.22 6.28
CA TYR A 131 5.16 0.00 5.59
C TYR A 131 5.33 1.16 6.56
N LEU A 132 6.09 2.16 6.13
CA LEU A 132 6.26 3.44 6.81
C LEU A 132 6.18 4.56 5.77
N SER A 133 5.33 5.57 5.96
CA SER A 133 5.21 6.70 5.03
C SER A 133 6.39 7.68 5.15
N ARG A 134 6.63 8.55 4.15
CA ARG A 134 7.71 9.57 4.24
C ARG A 134 7.50 10.54 5.40
N GLU A 135 6.25 10.90 5.67
CA GLU A 135 5.84 11.66 6.84
C GLU A 135 6.25 10.95 8.14
N GLU A 136 5.87 9.68 8.31
CA GLU A 136 6.16 8.90 9.52
C GLU A 136 7.65 8.62 9.72
N GLU A 137 8.39 8.39 8.64
CA GLU A 137 9.85 8.28 8.66
C GLU A 137 10.49 9.56 9.19
N THR A 138 10.06 10.72 8.67
CA THR A 138 10.58 12.03 9.10
C THR A 138 10.32 12.24 10.58
N ILE A 139 9.11 11.90 11.05
CA ILE A 139 8.73 11.98 12.47
C ILE A 139 9.58 11.01 13.32
N ALA A 140 9.79 9.77 12.86
CA ALA A 140 10.59 8.77 13.58
C ALA A 140 12.05 9.23 13.73
N ILE A 141 12.65 9.77 12.66
CA ILE A 141 14.02 10.29 12.67
C ILE A 141 14.12 11.52 13.58
N ALA A 142 13.15 12.45 13.50
CA ALA A 142 13.11 13.62 14.38
C ALA A 142 13.00 13.22 15.86
N ARG A 143 12.11 12.28 16.21
CA ARG A 143 11.98 11.76 17.59
C ARG A 143 13.25 11.05 18.05
N ALA A 144 13.91 10.29 17.18
CA ALA A 144 15.20 9.69 17.49
C ALA A 144 16.27 10.78 17.75
N ALA A 145 16.34 11.80 16.90
CA ALA A 145 17.25 12.93 17.06
C ALA A 145 16.97 13.70 18.35
N GLU A 146 15.72 13.95 18.73
CA GLU A 146 15.37 14.54 20.01
C GLU A 146 15.76 13.65 21.19
N ARG A 147 15.54 12.33 21.10
CA ARG A 147 15.87 11.39 22.17
C ARG A 147 17.37 11.31 22.44
N TYR A 148 18.18 11.29 21.38
CA TYR A 148 19.64 11.19 21.49
C TYR A 148 20.35 12.55 21.56
N GLY A 149 19.72 13.60 21.05
CA GLY A 149 20.17 14.99 21.12
C GLY A 149 19.75 15.70 22.40
N ARG A 150 18.87 15.10 23.21
CA ARG A 150 18.72 15.45 24.63
C ARG A 150 20.01 15.12 25.38
N THR A 151 20.99 16.02 25.28
CA THR A 151 21.84 16.39 26.40
C THR A 151 20.92 17.13 27.38
N SER A 152 20.00 16.42 28.02
CA SER A 152 19.17 17.04 29.03
C SER A 152 20.09 17.38 30.19
N VAL A 153 20.71 18.56 30.18
CA VAL A 153 21.36 19.10 31.37
C VAL A 153 20.27 19.19 32.43
N ARG A 154 20.10 18.13 33.20
CA ARG A 154 19.17 18.10 34.30
C ARG A 154 19.69 19.15 35.26
N LYS A 155 18.89 20.18 35.49
CA LYS A 155 19.28 21.28 36.38
C LYS A 155 19.05 20.95 37.85
N VAL A 156 18.25 19.93 38.13
CA VAL A 156 17.78 19.59 39.48
C VAL A 156 17.75 18.08 39.65
N ILE A 157 18.25 17.62 40.80
CA ILE A 157 18.11 16.24 41.26
C ILE A 157 16.71 16.09 41.85
N ASP A 158 15.89 15.21 41.27
CA ASP A 158 14.49 15.00 41.66
C ASP A 158 14.42 14.09 42.90
N VAL A 159 14.80 14.65 44.06
CA VAL A 159 14.72 14.00 45.38
C VAL A 159 14.08 14.99 46.33
N LYS A 160 12.98 14.58 46.97
CA LYS A 160 12.33 15.39 48.02
C LYS A 160 13.22 15.41 49.25
N GLU A 161 13.26 16.55 49.96
CA GLU A 161 14.01 16.69 51.23
C GLU A 161 13.61 15.67 52.30
N THR A 162 12.42 15.06 52.18
CA THR A 162 11.92 14.01 53.07
C THR A 162 12.55 12.63 52.85
N GLU A 163 13.27 12.41 51.74
CA GLU A 163 13.89 11.12 51.39
C GLU A 163 15.34 11.00 51.91
N HIS A 164 15.45 10.87 53.23
CA HIS A 164 16.73 10.82 53.95
C HIS A 164 17.68 9.72 53.45
N ASP A 165 17.17 8.55 53.07
CA ASP A 165 17.98 7.44 52.54
C ASP A 165 18.59 7.76 51.16
N SER A 166 17.81 8.41 50.28
CA SER A 166 18.27 8.85 48.95
C SER A 166 19.35 9.92 49.08
N LEU A 167 19.19 10.86 50.01
CA LEU A 167 20.17 11.92 50.30
C LEU A 167 21.48 11.35 50.87
N ALA A 168 21.40 10.43 51.83
CA ALA A 168 22.57 9.78 52.41
C ALA A 168 23.34 8.93 51.37
N PHE A 169 22.62 8.29 50.44
CA PHE A 169 23.22 7.59 49.32
C PHE A 169 23.93 8.55 48.36
N LEU A 170 23.31 9.66 47.99
CA LEU A 170 23.93 10.69 47.14
C LEU A 170 25.18 11.31 47.77
N GLU A 171 25.14 11.60 49.08
CA GLU A 171 26.31 12.10 49.82
C GLU A 171 27.47 11.09 49.81
N ALA A 172 27.18 9.80 50.00
CA ALA A 172 28.18 8.75 49.87
C ALA A 172 28.77 8.66 48.45
N VAL A 173 27.96 8.90 47.41
CA VAL A 173 28.44 8.96 46.02
C VAL A 173 29.34 10.18 45.81
N ARG A 174 28.95 11.38 46.26
CA ARG A 174 29.76 12.60 46.19
C ARG A 174 31.13 12.39 46.83
N TYR A 175 31.16 11.82 48.04
CA TYR A 175 32.40 11.51 48.74
C TYR A 175 33.35 10.62 47.92
N LEU A 176 32.83 9.62 47.21
CA LEU A 176 33.65 8.74 46.37
C LEU A 176 34.16 9.45 45.11
N VAL A 177 33.33 10.29 44.49
CA VAL A 177 33.69 11.04 43.28
C VAL A 177 34.73 12.11 43.62
N ASP A 178 34.50 12.91 44.66
CA ASP A 178 35.44 13.94 45.13
C ASP A 178 36.75 13.32 45.60
N GLY A 179 36.69 12.19 46.33
CA GLY A 179 37.88 11.45 46.74
C GLY A 179 38.69 10.91 45.57
N TRP A 180 38.03 10.48 44.49
CA TRP A 180 38.69 10.04 43.26
C TRP A 180 39.29 11.22 42.46
N LEU A 181 38.58 12.35 42.38
CA LEU A 181 39.07 13.57 41.73
C LEU A 181 40.28 14.17 42.48
N ALA A 182 40.28 14.10 43.81
CA ALA A 182 41.36 14.61 44.66
C ALA A 182 42.71 13.87 44.47
N LEU A 183 42.70 12.67 43.88
CA LEU A 183 43.92 11.90 43.58
C LEU A 183 44.73 12.49 42.41
N GLY A 184 44.18 13.43 41.64
CA GLY A 184 44.88 14.09 40.54
C GLY A 184 45.42 13.09 39.51
N GLU A 185 46.71 13.18 39.16
CA GLU A 185 47.35 12.29 38.18
C GLU A 185 47.55 10.84 38.67
N ALA A 186 47.41 10.57 39.97
CA ALA A 186 47.49 9.21 40.52
C ALA A 186 46.16 8.46 40.43
N ARG A 187 45.13 9.06 39.82
CA ARG A 187 43.79 8.46 39.71
C ARG A 187 43.73 7.36 38.65
N GLU A 188 42.97 6.30 38.93
CA GLU A 188 42.62 5.30 37.92
C GLU A 188 41.74 5.95 36.82
N ALA A 189 41.81 5.42 35.58
CA ALA A 189 41.07 5.96 34.44
C ALA A 189 39.53 5.90 34.57
N TYR A 190 39.02 5.21 35.59
CA TYR A 190 37.60 5.10 35.87
C TYR A 190 37.33 4.92 37.37
N LEU A 191 36.13 5.28 37.81
CA LEU A 191 35.62 5.01 39.16
C LEU A 191 34.38 4.11 39.08
N ASN A 192 34.37 3.00 39.84
CA ASN A 192 33.21 2.12 39.93
C ASN A 192 32.38 2.45 41.18
N ILE A 193 31.07 2.60 41.02
CA ILE A 193 30.09 2.85 42.08
C ILE A 193 29.05 1.72 42.06
N PRO A 194 28.95 0.88 43.11
CA PRO A 194 29.81 0.82 44.28
C PRO A 194 31.22 0.29 43.94
N PRO A 195 32.24 0.61 44.75
CA PRO A 195 33.59 0.11 44.54
C PRO A 195 33.66 -1.43 44.67
N PRO A 196 34.58 -2.11 43.95
CA PRO A 196 34.76 -3.55 44.06
C PRO A 196 35.08 -3.96 45.50
N LYS A 197 34.61 -5.14 45.94
CA LYS A 197 34.78 -5.66 47.32
C LYS A 197 36.21 -5.66 47.87
N ARG A 198 37.23 -5.49 47.02
CA ARG A 198 38.66 -5.49 47.39
C ARG A 198 39.22 -4.10 47.74
N TYR A 199 38.48 -3.01 47.47
CA TYR A 199 38.90 -1.65 47.79
C TYR A 199 38.49 -1.30 49.24
N THR A 200 39.41 -1.55 50.17
CA THR A 200 39.48 -1.03 51.55
C THR A 200 38.37 -1.43 52.54
N ALA A 201 38.74 -2.32 53.47
CA ALA A 201 37.98 -2.64 54.69
C ALA A 201 38.01 -1.51 55.75
N SER A 202 38.56 -0.33 55.46
CA SER A 202 38.86 0.71 56.45
C SER A 202 38.02 1.98 56.38
N ARG A 203 37.23 2.22 55.31
CA ARG A 203 36.31 3.37 55.23
C ARG A 203 35.07 3.05 54.38
N LYS A 204 34.20 2.15 54.84
CA LYS A 204 32.87 2.00 54.24
C LYS A 204 31.98 3.16 54.69
N PRO A 205 31.39 3.97 53.79
CA PRO A 205 30.17 4.69 54.12
C PRO A 205 29.13 3.62 54.53
N LYS A 206 28.52 3.75 55.70
CA LYS A 206 27.55 2.77 56.26
C LYS A 206 26.35 2.47 55.35
N VAL A 207 26.18 3.23 54.26
CA VAL A 207 24.95 3.33 53.45
C VAL A 207 25.14 2.81 52.00
N MET A 208 26.34 2.39 51.59
CA MET A 208 26.58 1.96 50.20
C MET A 208 26.22 0.48 49.95
N PRO A 209 25.23 0.17 49.07
CA PRO A 209 24.87 -1.21 48.74
C PRO A 209 25.93 -1.87 47.84
N SER A 210 25.97 -3.21 47.86
CA SER A 210 26.93 -3.98 47.02
C SER A 210 26.54 -4.10 45.54
N VAL A 211 25.27 -3.82 45.23
CA VAL A 211 24.70 -3.80 43.88
C VAL A 211 23.69 -2.66 43.83
N LEU A 212 23.75 -1.82 42.79
CA LEU A 212 22.80 -0.72 42.63
C LEU A 212 21.48 -1.21 42.04
N ASN A 213 20.36 -0.78 42.63
CA ASN A 213 19.04 -0.93 42.01
C ASN A 213 18.82 0.13 40.90
N ASN A 214 17.78 -0.02 40.07
CA ASN A 214 17.52 0.91 38.95
C ASN A 214 17.28 2.36 39.41
N PHE A 215 16.71 2.56 40.60
CA PHE A 215 16.46 3.88 41.18
C PHE A 215 17.77 4.57 41.59
N GLN A 216 18.63 3.87 42.34
CA GLN A 216 19.96 4.32 42.73
C GLN A 216 20.85 4.57 41.52
N LYS A 217 20.78 3.72 40.49
CA LYS A 217 21.48 3.97 39.23
C LYS A 217 21.03 5.29 38.59
N ARG A 218 19.72 5.53 38.52
CA ARG A 218 19.16 6.79 38.03
C ARG A 218 19.66 7.98 38.87
N LEU A 219 19.71 7.86 40.20
CA LEU A 219 20.24 8.91 41.08
C LEU A 219 21.72 9.22 40.81
N VAL A 220 22.57 8.20 40.63
CA VAL A 220 23.99 8.39 40.28
C VAL A 220 24.12 9.08 38.91
N HIS A 221 23.35 8.65 37.91
CA HIS A 221 23.33 9.31 36.60
C HIS A 221 22.93 10.79 36.73
N GLN A 222 21.89 11.10 37.51
CA GLN A 222 21.44 12.47 37.77
C GLN A 222 22.49 13.31 38.50
N LEU A 223 23.14 12.74 39.53
CA LEU A 223 24.14 13.45 40.33
C LEU A 223 25.34 13.87 39.48
N ILE A 224 25.91 12.94 38.71
CA ILE A 224 27.07 13.23 37.85
C ILE A 224 26.70 14.25 36.77
N GLU A 225 25.53 14.11 36.14
CA GLU A 225 25.03 15.03 35.12
C GLU A 225 24.80 16.46 35.63
N VAL A 226 24.41 16.63 36.90
CA VAL A 226 24.14 17.94 37.53
C VAL A 226 25.41 18.57 38.12
N GLU A 227 26.17 17.80 38.90
CA GLU A 227 27.24 18.33 39.76
C GLU A 227 28.64 18.17 39.14
N TYR A 228 28.83 17.28 38.18
CA TYR A 228 30.15 16.97 37.59
C TYR A 228 30.12 16.96 36.06
N PRO A 229 30.03 18.13 35.39
CA PRO A 229 29.90 18.21 33.93
C PRO A 229 31.09 17.63 33.14
N SER A 230 32.26 17.53 33.76
CA SER A 230 33.48 16.95 33.17
C SER A 230 33.51 15.42 33.19
N LEU A 231 32.48 14.77 33.75
CA LEU A 231 32.41 13.32 33.92
C LEU A 231 31.20 12.71 33.20
N VAL A 232 31.35 11.47 32.75
CA VAL A 232 30.28 10.67 32.15
C VAL A 232 30.12 9.36 32.90
N THR A 233 28.88 8.92 33.03
CA THR A 233 28.52 7.65 33.63
C THR A 233 28.19 6.59 32.58
N ILE A 234 28.81 5.42 32.68
CA ILE A 234 28.46 4.20 31.93
C ILE A 234 27.76 3.22 32.87
N SER A 235 26.50 2.88 32.55
CA SER A 235 25.72 1.92 33.33
C SER A 235 26.18 0.47 33.05
N ARG A 236 26.42 -0.31 34.11
CA ARG A 236 26.67 -1.76 34.05
C ARG A 236 25.57 -2.51 34.84
N PRO A 237 25.42 -3.83 34.66
CA PRO A 237 24.37 -4.60 35.34
C PRO A 237 24.39 -4.48 36.88
N ALA A 238 25.57 -4.41 37.50
CA ALA A 238 25.70 -4.37 38.96
C ALA A 238 26.20 -3.03 39.55
N PHE A 239 26.84 -2.19 38.74
CA PHE A 239 27.49 -0.94 39.16
C PHE A 239 27.40 0.13 38.05
N ILE A 240 27.80 1.36 38.36
CA ILE A 240 28.02 2.43 37.39
C ILE A 240 29.50 2.76 37.36
N GLN A 241 30.04 2.96 36.16
CA GLN A 241 31.41 3.36 35.93
C GLN A 241 31.43 4.84 35.55
N VAL A 242 32.17 5.66 36.28
CA VAL A 242 32.37 7.09 36.02
C VAL A 242 33.72 7.27 35.34
N ILE A 243 33.76 8.04 34.25
CA ILE A 243 34.95 8.31 33.44
C ILE A 243 34.98 9.79 33.05
N ASP A 244 36.12 10.26 32.57
CA ASP A 244 36.22 11.61 32.00
C ASP A 244 35.35 11.77 30.74
N TYR A 245 34.81 12.98 30.59
CA TYR A 245 34.09 13.41 29.40
C TYR A 245 35.06 13.56 28.23
N ASP A 246 34.71 12.94 27.12
CA ASP A 246 35.49 12.95 25.88
C ASP A 246 34.52 13.27 24.74
N GLU A 247 34.68 14.44 24.14
CA GLU A 247 33.80 14.96 23.08
C GLU A 247 33.74 14.01 21.88
N ASP A 248 34.89 13.47 21.46
CA ASP A 248 34.98 12.61 20.29
C ASP A 248 34.28 11.26 20.55
N ARG A 249 34.47 10.70 21.75
CA ARG A 249 33.80 9.46 22.14
C ARG A 249 32.28 9.64 22.23
N GLU A 250 31.81 10.70 22.89
CA GLU A 250 30.37 10.93 23.04
C GLU A 250 29.70 11.20 21.70
N LYS A 251 30.36 11.95 20.80
CA LYS A 251 29.90 12.14 19.43
C LYS A 251 29.83 10.82 18.67
N ALA A 252 30.85 9.96 18.75
CA ALA A 252 30.84 8.65 18.11
C ALA A 252 29.73 7.72 18.65
N ILE A 253 29.47 7.75 19.96
CA ILE A 253 28.36 7.00 20.58
C ILE A 253 27.01 7.53 20.10
N GLN A 254 26.83 8.85 20.02
CA GLN A 254 25.62 9.49 19.52
C GLN A 254 25.37 9.12 18.05
N GLU A 255 26.40 9.22 17.21
CA GLU A 255 26.34 8.82 15.80
C GLU A 255 25.98 7.34 15.66
N GLN A 256 26.57 6.45 16.47
CA GLN A 256 26.22 5.04 16.46
C GLN A 256 24.76 4.78 16.89
N ARG A 257 24.25 5.51 17.88
CA ARG A 257 22.84 5.40 18.32
C ARG A 257 21.89 5.90 17.24
N MET A 258 22.23 7.02 16.59
CA MET A 258 21.50 7.56 15.46
C MET A 258 21.47 6.59 14.28
N ALA A 259 22.63 6.03 13.91
CA ALA A 259 22.73 5.04 12.83
C ALA A 259 21.87 3.80 13.10
N ARG A 260 21.89 3.27 14.34
CA ARG A 260 21.01 2.15 14.74
C ARG A 260 19.53 2.52 14.71
N ALA A 261 19.17 3.77 14.99
CA ALA A 261 17.80 4.24 14.91
C ALA A 261 17.34 4.37 13.45
N GLN A 262 18.18 4.92 12.58
CA GLN A 262 17.95 4.99 11.14
C GLN A 262 17.79 3.60 10.53
N GLU A 263 18.67 2.65 10.87
CA GLU A 263 18.57 1.27 10.39
C GLU A 263 17.23 0.62 10.76
N ARG A 264 16.70 0.91 11.97
CA ARG A 264 15.38 0.42 12.39
C ARG A 264 14.26 1.04 11.56
N VAL A 265 14.33 2.34 11.31
CA VAL A 265 13.39 3.05 10.43
C VAL A 265 13.40 2.41 9.05
N TRP A 266 14.58 2.18 8.46
CA TRP A 266 14.72 1.62 7.12
C TRP A 266 14.20 0.19 7.00
N LYS A 267 14.35 -0.62 8.05
CA LYS A 267 13.75 -1.97 8.11
C LYS A 267 12.22 -1.92 8.14
N GLN A 268 11.62 -0.85 8.68
CA GLN A 268 10.17 -0.68 8.76
C GLN A 268 9.54 -0.14 7.47
N ILE A 269 10.33 0.46 6.56
CA ILE A 269 9.85 1.04 5.28
C ILE A 269 9.02 0.04 4.47
N GLY A 270 9.48 -1.21 4.40
CA GLY A 270 8.76 -2.34 3.81
C GLY A 270 8.23 -2.06 2.40
N PHE A 271 6.91 -2.22 2.18
CA PHE A 271 6.32 -2.13 0.85
C PHE A 271 6.53 -0.77 0.16
N ARG A 272 6.72 0.32 0.92
CA ARG A 272 6.99 1.64 0.34
C ARG A 272 8.21 1.63 -0.60
N TRP A 273 9.19 0.73 -0.42
CA TRP A 273 10.30 0.59 -1.37
C TRP A 273 9.86 0.33 -2.83
N ILE A 274 8.80 -0.46 -3.02
CA ILE A 274 8.24 -0.71 -4.35
C ILE A 274 7.54 0.54 -4.88
N VAL A 275 6.84 1.27 -4.00
CA VAL A 275 6.14 2.51 -4.35
C VAL A 275 7.11 3.64 -4.70
N GLU A 276 8.24 3.75 -3.99
CA GLU A 276 9.36 4.64 -4.33
C GLU A 276 9.92 4.29 -5.71
N ALA A 277 10.11 2.99 -6.00
CA ALA A 277 10.59 2.56 -7.30
C ALA A 277 9.60 2.88 -8.44
N LEU A 278 8.30 2.73 -8.21
CA LEU A 278 7.25 3.07 -9.18
C LEU A 278 7.17 4.59 -9.45
N SER A 279 7.41 5.41 -8.42
CA SER A 279 7.33 6.87 -8.50
C SER A 279 8.65 7.55 -8.91
N GLY A 280 9.74 6.79 -9.08
CA GLY A 280 11.08 7.35 -9.31
C GLY A 280 11.68 8.06 -8.09
N GLY A 281 11.23 7.70 -6.90
CA GLY A 281 11.68 8.25 -5.63
C GLY A 281 13.04 7.72 -5.16
N ASP A 282 13.33 7.87 -3.87
CA ASP A 282 14.67 7.57 -3.35
C ASP A 282 14.79 6.16 -2.76
N LEU A 283 15.80 5.43 -3.23
CA LEU A 283 16.12 4.07 -2.84
C LEU A 283 17.52 3.96 -2.22
N SER A 284 18.18 5.09 -1.95
CA SER A 284 19.57 5.16 -1.48
C SER A 284 19.82 4.41 -0.16
N HIS A 285 18.81 4.38 0.72
CA HIS A 285 18.86 3.73 2.02
C HIS A 285 18.44 2.25 2.01
N LEU A 286 18.13 1.68 0.83
CA LEU A 286 17.85 0.26 0.71
C LEU A 286 19.16 -0.53 0.86
N ASP A 287 19.17 -1.51 1.76
CA ASP A 287 20.35 -2.33 2.02
C ASP A 287 20.84 -3.01 0.72
N PRO A 288 22.06 -2.69 0.23
CA PRO A 288 22.59 -3.28 -0.99
C PRO A 288 22.63 -4.82 -0.93
N PHE A 289 22.81 -5.43 0.25
CA PHE A 289 22.91 -6.88 0.40
C PHE A 289 21.65 -7.61 -0.07
N CYS A 290 20.48 -6.95 -0.14
CA CYS A 290 19.28 -7.56 -0.69
C CYS A 290 19.47 -8.00 -2.17
N PHE A 291 20.31 -7.31 -2.94
CA PHE A 291 20.55 -7.59 -4.36
C PHE A 291 21.51 -8.75 -4.63
N GLY A 292 22.15 -9.32 -3.59
CA GLY A 292 23.13 -10.40 -3.76
C GLY A 292 22.56 -11.63 -4.47
N SER A 293 21.29 -11.95 -4.23
CA SER A 293 20.63 -13.08 -4.88
C SER A 293 20.45 -12.89 -6.39
N ILE A 294 20.26 -11.66 -6.85
CA ILE A 294 20.05 -11.35 -8.28
C ILE A 294 21.37 -11.28 -9.01
N MET A 295 22.37 -10.62 -8.41
CA MET A 295 23.72 -10.54 -8.95
C MET A 295 24.26 -11.94 -9.29
N ASN A 296 24.08 -12.91 -8.39
CA ASN A 296 24.55 -14.28 -8.60
C ASN A 296 23.79 -15.03 -9.70
N SER A 297 22.56 -14.60 -10.03
CA SER A 297 21.72 -15.22 -11.07
C SER A 297 21.86 -14.56 -12.45
N SER A 298 22.41 -13.35 -12.52
CA SER A 298 22.59 -12.62 -13.76
C SER A 298 23.84 -13.12 -14.49
N THR A 299 23.65 -13.92 -15.53
CA THR A 299 24.70 -14.49 -16.40
C THR A 299 25.47 -13.45 -17.23
N ALA A 300 25.10 -12.16 -17.12
CA ALA A 300 25.63 -11.05 -17.93
C ALA A 300 26.53 -10.08 -17.15
N VAL A 301 26.93 -10.40 -15.92
CA VAL A 301 27.81 -9.52 -15.13
C VAL A 301 29.26 -9.93 -15.34
N GLU A 302 30.03 -9.06 -16.00
CA GLU A 302 31.50 -9.09 -16.02
C GLU A 302 32.02 -9.34 -14.59
N ALA A 303 33.03 -10.22 -14.44
CA ALA A 303 33.45 -10.87 -13.21
C ALA A 303 34.01 -9.95 -12.08
N GLN A 304 33.62 -8.67 -11.98
CA GLN A 304 34.21 -7.68 -11.09
C GLN A 304 33.32 -6.47 -10.71
N VAL A 305 32.00 -6.54 -10.82
CA VAL A 305 31.13 -5.44 -10.34
C VAL A 305 30.79 -5.65 -8.86
N SER A 306 31.20 -4.72 -7.99
CA SER A 306 30.81 -4.73 -6.57
C SER A 306 29.29 -4.62 -6.43
N LEU A 307 28.73 -5.30 -5.43
CA LEU A 307 27.30 -5.33 -5.14
C LEU A 307 26.69 -3.92 -4.94
N HIS A 308 27.47 -3.00 -4.39
CA HIS A 308 27.13 -1.58 -4.31
C HIS A 308 26.90 -0.94 -5.69
N ARG A 309 27.84 -1.12 -6.62
CA ARG A 309 27.77 -0.53 -7.97
C ARG A 309 26.60 -1.09 -8.78
N PHE A 310 26.27 -2.37 -8.59
CA PHE A 310 25.07 -2.95 -9.20
C PHE A 310 23.80 -2.29 -8.66
N SER A 311 23.70 -2.15 -7.34
CA SER A 311 22.56 -1.49 -6.70
C SER A 311 22.40 -0.05 -7.19
N GLU A 312 23.47 0.74 -7.23
CA GLU A 312 23.44 2.12 -7.72
C GLU A 312 22.95 2.21 -9.18
N LYS A 313 23.45 1.34 -10.06
CA LYS A 313 23.00 1.28 -11.45
C LYS A 313 21.51 0.93 -11.55
N LEU A 314 21.03 0.00 -10.73
CA LEU A 314 19.61 -0.38 -10.71
C LEU A 314 18.75 0.78 -10.21
N GLN A 315 19.13 1.43 -9.12
CA GLN A 315 18.44 2.59 -8.57
C GLN A 315 18.38 3.74 -9.59
N GLN A 316 19.48 4.00 -10.29
CA GLN A 316 19.51 5.02 -11.34
C GLN A 316 18.55 4.66 -12.49
N ARG A 317 18.53 3.39 -12.92
CA ARG A 317 17.59 2.94 -13.96
C ARG A 317 16.14 3.11 -13.53
N LEU A 318 15.79 2.75 -12.29
CA LEU A 318 14.46 2.96 -11.71
C LEU A 318 14.06 4.44 -11.66
N LYS A 319 14.99 5.33 -11.30
CA LYS A 319 14.76 6.79 -11.33
C LYS A 319 14.49 7.30 -12.75
N THR A 320 15.20 6.77 -13.75
CA THR A 320 15.03 7.20 -15.15
C THR A 320 13.85 6.54 -15.87
N HIS A 321 13.43 5.35 -15.43
CA HIS A 321 12.39 4.56 -16.05
C HIS A 321 11.20 4.40 -15.12
N ARG A 322 10.20 5.27 -15.28
CA ARG A 322 8.90 5.12 -14.64
C ARG A 322 7.97 4.30 -15.55
N PRO A 323 7.45 3.15 -15.09
CA PRO A 323 6.56 2.32 -15.89
C PRO A 323 5.19 2.99 -16.07
N VAL A 324 4.45 2.54 -17.09
CA VAL A 324 3.03 2.91 -17.22
C VAL A 324 2.27 2.24 -16.09
N LEU A 325 1.51 3.01 -15.33
CA LEU A 325 0.69 2.48 -14.24
C LEU A 325 -0.76 2.35 -14.70
N VAL A 326 -1.30 1.15 -14.58
CA VAL A 326 -2.61 0.76 -15.10
C VAL A 326 -3.51 0.40 -13.92
N GLY A 327 -4.77 0.83 -13.97
CA GLY A 327 -5.79 0.49 -12.98
C GLY A 327 -7.17 0.40 -13.59
N HIS A 328 -8.15 0.07 -12.76
CA HIS A 328 -9.57 0.16 -13.11
C HIS A 328 -10.23 1.15 -12.15
N ASN A 329 -10.75 2.28 -12.65
CA ASN A 329 -11.33 3.32 -11.81
C ASN A 329 -10.33 3.90 -10.79
N LEU A 330 -9.11 4.17 -11.28
CA LEU A 330 -7.87 4.36 -10.50
C LEU A 330 -7.82 5.65 -9.65
N PHE A 331 -8.83 6.53 -9.73
CA PHE A 331 -8.84 7.82 -9.02
C PHE A 331 -8.67 7.65 -7.50
N THR A 332 -9.47 6.76 -6.89
CA THR A 332 -9.43 6.51 -5.45
C THR A 332 -8.10 5.86 -5.05
N ASP A 333 -7.64 4.89 -5.82
CA ASP A 333 -6.38 4.17 -5.59
C ASP A 333 -5.18 5.12 -5.53
N VAL A 334 -5.10 6.08 -6.45
CA VAL A 334 -4.01 7.05 -6.49
C VAL A 334 -4.02 7.98 -5.28
N VAL A 335 -5.20 8.45 -4.86
CA VAL A 335 -5.34 9.29 -3.65
C VAL A 335 -4.90 8.52 -2.40
N TYR A 336 -5.39 7.29 -2.24
CA TYR A 336 -5.04 6.42 -1.11
C TYR A 336 -3.56 6.02 -1.12
N LEU A 337 -3.00 5.67 -2.29
CA LEU A 337 -1.59 5.35 -2.45
C LEU A 337 -0.72 6.52 -2.00
N TYR A 338 -1.06 7.74 -2.44
CA TYR A 338 -0.30 8.92 -2.05
C TYR A 338 -0.33 9.11 -0.52
N ARG A 339 -1.53 9.11 0.07
CA ARG A 339 -1.71 9.32 1.50
C ARG A 339 -1.04 8.25 2.36
N CYS A 340 -1.09 7.00 1.90
CA CYS A 340 -0.58 5.84 2.62
C CYS A 340 0.96 5.81 2.67
N PHE A 341 1.63 6.12 1.55
CA PHE A 341 3.08 5.91 1.43
C PHE A 341 3.91 7.19 1.46
N PHE A 342 3.34 8.34 1.13
CA PHE A 342 4.09 9.59 1.03
C PHE A 342 3.78 10.51 2.20
N GLY A 343 2.59 11.11 2.25
CA GLY A 343 2.28 12.07 3.29
C GLY A 343 0.91 12.75 3.12
N PRO A 344 0.71 13.93 3.72
CA PRO A 344 -0.57 14.63 3.65
C PRO A 344 -0.90 15.05 2.22
N LEU A 345 -2.16 14.84 1.83
CA LEU A 345 -2.70 15.25 0.54
C LEU A 345 -2.90 16.78 0.51
N PRO A 346 -2.60 17.46 -0.62
CA PRO A 346 -2.85 18.90 -0.75
C PRO A 346 -4.34 19.21 -0.75
N ASP A 347 -4.71 20.46 -0.47
CA ASP A 347 -6.12 20.87 -0.41
C ASP A 347 -6.77 21.01 -1.80
N LYS A 348 -5.97 21.37 -2.80
CA LYS A 348 -6.43 21.59 -4.18
C LYS A 348 -6.12 20.39 -5.07
N LEU A 349 -7.09 20.00 -5.90
CA LEU A 349 -6.95 18.91 -6.85
C LEU A 349 -5.87 19.22 -7.90
N GLU A 350 -5.68 20.47 -8.29
CA GLU A 350 -4.67 20.85 -9.28
C GLU A 350 -3.24 20.66 -8.73
N GLU A 351 -3.03 20.93 -7.45
CA GLU A 351 -1.75 20.67 -6.78
C GLU A 351 -1.51 19.17 -6.69
N PHE A 352 -2.54 18.39 -6.34
CA PHE A 352 -2.44 16.94 -6.32
C PHE A 352 -2.15 16.38 -7.72
N GLN A 353 -2.79 16.93 -8.75
CA GLN A 353 -2.59 16.54 -10.14
C GLN A 353 -1.12 16.72 -10.57
N ALA A 354 -0.52 17.87 -10.28
CA ALA A 354 0.88 18.13 -10.60
C ALA A 354 1.82 17.14 -9.91
N ILE A 355 1.56 16.83 -8.64
CA ILE A 355 2.33 15.84 -7.87
C ILE A 355 2.20 14.45 -8.48
N VAL A 356 0.97 14.02 -8.79
CA VAL A 356 0.71 12.70 -9.37
C VAL A 356 1.33 12.58 -10.75
N HIS A 357 1.26 13.62 -11.60
CA HIS A 357 1.86 13.60 -12.93
C HIS A 357 3.39 13.48 -12.87
N ASP A 358 4.04 14.17 -11.93
CA ASP A 358 5.49 14.05 -11.74
C ASP A 358 5.89 12.63 -11.29
N MET A 359 5.14 12.05 -10.35
CA MET A 359 5.40 10.71 -9.81
C MET A 359 5.07 9.60 -10.80
N PHE A 360 3.95 9.72 -11.52
CA PHE A 360 3.44 8.72 -12.45
C PHE A 360 3.14 9.38 -13.80
N PRO A 361 4.14 9.51 -14.68
CA PRO A 361 4.00 10.27 -15.93
C PRO A 361 2.90 9.74 -16.86
N ILE A 362 2.58 8.45 -16.77
CA ILE A 362 1.56 7.79 -17.57
C ILE A 362 0.71 6.89 -16.69
N LEU A 363 -0.53 7.30 -16.48
CA LEU A 363 -1.61 6.54 -15.87
C LEU A 363 -2.60 6.06 -16.94
N MET A 364 -3.08 4.83 -16.82
CA MET A 364 -4.10 4.26 -17.69
C MET A 364 -5.26 3.72 -16.87
N ASP A 365 -6.46 4.26 -17.10
CA ASP A 365 -7.68 3.76 -16.50
C ASP A 365 -8.47 2.90 -17.50
N THR A 366 -8.52 1.59 -17.23
CA THR A 366 -9.23 0.64 -18.08
C THR A 366 -10.74 0.88 -18.10
N LYS A 367 -11.33 1.45 -17.03
CA LYS A 367 -12.75 1.86 -17.02
C LYS A 367 -12.97 3.01 -18.00
N TYR A 368 -12.06 3.97 -18.02
CA TYR A 368 -12.11 5.05 -18.99
C TYR A 368 -11.96 4.52 -20.43
N MET A 369 -10.98 3.65 -20.68
CA MET A 369 -10.78 3.02 -22.00
C MET A 369 -12.02 2.28 -22.50
N ALA A 370 -12.67 1.49 -21.63
CA ALA A 370 -13.85 0.71 -21.98
C ALA A 370 -15.09 1.57 -22.24
N THR A 371 -15.16 2.79 -21.69
CA THR A 371 -16.36 3.64 -21.70
C THR A 371 -16.20 4.95 -22.48
N HIS A 372 -15.03 5.20 -23.07
CA HIS A 372 -14.71 6.44 -23.80
C HIS A 372 -15.65 6.70 -24.98
N ASP A 373 -15.94 5.68 -25.79
CA ASP A 373 -16.73 5.80 -27.02
C ASP A 373 -18.22 5.47 -26.83
N CYS A 374 -18.66 5.09 -25.63
CA CYS A 374 -20.03 4.60 -25.39
C CYS A 374 -21.09 5.71 -25.25
N GLY A 375 -20.73 6.99 -25.42
CA GLY A 375 -21.68 8.11 -25.32
C GLY A 375 -22.45 8.11 -23.98
N SER A 376 -23.74 8.46 -24.03
CA SER A 376 -24.63 8.51 -22.85
C SER A 376 -25.04 7.13 -22.30
N ILE A 377 -24.70 6.04 -22.99
CA ILE A 377 -25.00 4.67 -22.56
C ILE A 377 -23.74 4.14 -21.90
N THR A 378 -23.58 4.38 -20.60
CA THR A 378 -22.49 3.76 -19.84
C THR A 378 -22.77 2.26 -19.71
N PRO A 379 -21.96 1.36 -20.29
CA PRO A 379 -22.02 -0.05 -19.93
C PRO A 379 -21.67 -0.10 -18.44
N LYS A 380 -22.61 -0.53 -17.60
CA LYS A 380 -22.40 -0.81 -16.19
C LYS A 380 -21.62 -2.12 -16.03
N SER A 381 -20.58 -2.33 -16.83
CA SER A 381 -19.88 -3.61 -16.80
C SER A 381 -18.84 -3.60 -15.71
N SER A 382 -18.93 -4.57 -14.82
CA SER A 382 -17.93 -4.90 -13.80
C SER A 382 -16.59 -5.26 -14.45
N LEU A 383 -15.52 -5.25 -13.67
CA LEU A 383 -14.19 -5.68 -14.15
C LEU A 383 -14.24 -7.09 -14.75
N SER A 384 -14.94 -8.01 -14.08
CA SER A 384 -15.08 -9.41 -14.49
C SER A 384 -15.84 -9.54 -15.82
N GLU A 385 -16.95 -8.81 -15.98
CA GLU A 385 -17.71 -8.80 -17.25
C GLU A 385 -16.89 -8.28 -18.43
N ILE A 386 -16.12 -7.21 -18.22
CA ILE A 386 -15.26 -6.67 -19.28
C ILE A 386 -14.22 -7.73 -19.67
N ASN A 387 -13.60 -8.40 -18.71
CA ASN A 387 -12.62 -9.43 -19.01
C ASN A 387 -13.24 -10.61 -19.77
N ASP A 388 -14.38 -11.12 -19.31
CA ASP A 388 -15.08 -12.25 -19.95
C ASP A 388 -15.50 -11.89 -21.38
N ASN A 389 -15.97 -10.67 -21.60
CA ASN A 389 -16.25 -10.14 -22.93
C ASN A 389 -15.00 -10.04 -23.81
N LEU A 390 -13.79 -9.92 -23.26
CA LEU A 390 -12.55 -9.82 -24.03
C LEU A 390 -11.84 -11.17 -24.25
N LEU A 391 -12.31 -12.25 -23.60
CA LEU A 391 -11.70 -13.59 -23.71
C LEU A 391 -11.70 -14.15 -25.14
N HIS A 392 -12.68 -13.79 -25.96
CA HIS A 392 -12.78 -14.27 -27.34
C HIS A 392 -11.68 -13.70 -28.26
N ILE A 393 -10.98 -12.65 -27.83
CA ILE A 393 -9.93 -11.98 -28.60
C ILE A 393 -8.63 -12.78 -28.51
N LYS A 394 -8.21 -13.38 -29.62
CA LYS A 394 -7.03 -14.27 -29.66
C LYS A 394 -5.67 -13.57 -29.62
N THR A 395 -5.62 -12.28 -29.98
CA THR A 395 -4.38 -11.49 -30.07
C THR A 395 -4.56 -10.14 -29.38
N PRO A 396 -3.66 -9.69 -28.50
CA PRO A 396 -2.36 -10.29 -28.14
C PRO A 396 -2.45 -11.59 -27.34
N LYS A 397 -1.42 -12.45 -27.41
CA LYS A 397 -1.32 -13.62 -26.53
C LYS A 397 -0.90 -13.16 -25.14
N ILE A 398 -1.52 -13.73 -24.13
CA ILE A 398 -1.23 -13.45 -22.72
C ILE A 398 -0.88 -14.78 -22.06
N SER A 399 0.17 -14.77 -21.24
CA SER A 399 0.58 -15.90 -20.43
C SER A 399 0.88 -15.44 -19.01
N VAL A 400 0.54 -16.26 -18.02
CA VAL A 400 0.95 -16.02 -16.63
C VAL A 400 2.24 -16.77 -16.37
N HIS A 401 3.22 -16.10 -15.76
CA HIS A 401 4.51 -16.71 -15.46
C HIS A 401 4.34 -17.96 -14.55
N LYS A 402 5.12 -19.01 -14.78
CA LYS A 402 4.96 -20.32 -14.10
C LYS A 402 5.03 -20.23 -12.58
N GLN A 403 5.82 -19.31 -12.04
CA GLN A 403 5.95 -19.08 -10.59
C GLN A 403 4.78 -18.26 -9.99
N HIS A 404 3.85 -17.77 -10.81
CA HIS A 404 2.74 -16.90 -10.42
C HIS A 404 1.37 -17.53 -10.70
N SER A 405 1.31 -18.86 -10.76
CA SER A 405 0.14 -19.62 -11.21
C SER A 405 -1.04 -19.66 -10.23
N LYS A 406 -1.05 -18.87 -9.16
CA LYS A 406 -2.13 -18.85 -8.13
C LYS A 406 -3.51 -18.76 -8.77
N TYR A 407 -3.65 -17.88 -9.76
CA TYR A 407 -4.92 -17.57 -10.41
C TYR A 407 -5.18 -18.37 -11.70
N ASN A 408 -4.32 -19.33 -12.04
CA ASN A 408 -4.50 -20.11 -13.28
C ASN A 408 -5.68 -21.09 -13.17
N SER A 409 -5.98 -21.57 -11.97
CA SER A 409 -6.99 -22.61 -11.71
C SER A 409 -8.20 -22.12 -10.92
N GLN A 410 -8.14 -20.92 -10.35
CA GLN A 410 -9.18 -20.39 -9.46
C GLN A 410 -9.39 -18.90 -9.76
N ARG A 411 -10.65 -18.53 -10.03
CA ARG A 411 -11.11 -17.14 -10.03
C ARG A 411 -11.36 -16.74 -8.57
N ILE A 412 -10.79 -15.63 -8.15
CA ILE A 412 -10.91 -15.11 -6.78
C ILE A 412 -11.23 -13.62 -6.92
N ASP A 413 -12.45 -13.32 -7.34
CA ASP A 413 -12.93 -11.95 -7.46
C ASP A 413 -12.82 -11.23 -6.11
N HIS A 414 -12.56 -9.91 -6.12
CA HIS A 414 -12.40 -9.09 -4.93
C HIS A 414 -11.24 -9.52 -4.02
N GLU A 415 -10.15 -9.96 -4.67
CA GLU A 415 -8.82 -10.02 -4.10
C GLU A 415 -7.92 -9.17 -4.99
N ALA A 416 -7.28 -8.14 -4.42
CA ALA A 416 -6.53 -7.16 -5.19
C ALA A 416 -5.51 -7.77 -6.17
N GLY A 417 -4.83 -8.86 -5.76
CA GLY A 417 -3.90 -9.58 -6.63
C GLY A 417 -4.54 -10.16 -7.90
N TYR A 418 -5.78 -10.63 -7.81
CA TYR A 418 -6.54 -11.14 -8.95
C TYR A 418 -7.12 -9.98 -9.79
N ASP A 419 -7.64 -8.94 -9.15
CA ASP A 419 -8.24 -7.81 -9.86
C ASP A 419 -7.17 -6.98 -10.60
N SER A 420 -5.96 -6.86 -10.05
CA SER A 420 -4.82 -6.31 -10.78
C SER A 420 -4.42 -7.17 -12.00
N LEU A 421 -4.59 -8.50 -11.94
CA LEU A 421 -4.33 -9.41 -13.05
C LEU A 421 -5.39 -9.24 -14.16
N LEU A 422 -6.67 -9.19 -13.79
CA LEU A 422 -7.77 -8.93 -14.72
C LEU A 422 -7.60 -7.58 -15.40
N THR A 423 -7.29 -6.54 -14.63
CA THR A 423 -7.00 -5.20 -15.14
C THR A 423 -5.88 -5.21 -16.18
N ALA A 424 -4.79 -5.96 -15.92
CA ALA A 424 -3.70 -6.12 -16.89
C ALA A 424 -4.16 -6.81 -18.18
N GLN A 425 -4.99 -7.86 -18.07
CA GLN A 425 -5.53 -8.58 -19.23
C GLN A 425 -6.42 -7.67 -20.07
N ILE A 426 -7.35 -6.96 -19.43
CA ILE A 426 -8.26 -6.00 -20.06
C ILE A 426 -7.46 -4.92 -20.80
N PHE A 427 -6.46 -4.33 -20.14
CA PHE A 427 -5.63 -3.30 -20.75
C PHE A 427 -4.93 -3.76 -22.04
N ILE A 428 -4.32 -4.96 -22.02
CA ILE A 428 -3.65 -5.53 -23.20
C ILE A 428 -4.63 -5.71 -24.35
N LYS A 429 -5.83 -6.25 -24.07
CA LYS A 429 -6.84 -6.54 -25.10
C LYS A 429 -7.49 -5.28 -25.65
N LEU A 430 -7.91 -4.35 -24.78
CA LEU A 430 -8.52 -3.09 -25.18
C LEU A 430 -7.54 -2.22 -25.98
N SER A 431 -6.28 -2.14 -25.56
CA SER A 431 -5.25 -1.39 -26.29
C SER A 431 -5.11 -1.86 -27.74
N ALA A 432 -5.16 -3.18 -27.95
CA ALA A 432 -5.09 -3.76 -29.28
C ALA A 432 -6.37 -3.54 -30.12
N GLN A 433 -7.55 -3.56 -29.50
CA GLN A 433 -8.82 -3.30 -30.18
C GLN A 433 -8.97 -1.83 -30.59
N LEU A 434 -8.72 -0.90 -29.66
CA LEU A 434 -8.91 0.54 -29.89
C LEU A 434 -7.96 1.07 -30.97
N ARG A 435 -6.78 0.45 -31.14
CA ARG A 435 -5.86 0.72 -32.26
C ARG A 435 -6.48 0.43 -33.63
N ASP A 436 -7.25 -0.64 -33.78
CA ASP A 436 -7.73 -1.13 -35.09
C ASP A 436 -8.99 -0.41 -35.63
N GLY A 437 -9.34 0.75 -35.05
CA GLY A 437 -10.41 1.64 -35.51
C GLY A 437 -11.63 1.77 -34.59
N GLY A 438 -11.49 1.49 -33.28
CA GLY A 438 -12.55 1.64 -32.29
C GLY A 438 -13.59 0.50 -32.25
N ILE A 439 -14.55 0.59 -31.34
CA ILE A 439 -15.59 -0.43 -31.04
C ILE A 439 -16.58 -0.68 -32.21
N SER A 440 -16.49 0.12 -33.29
CA SER A 440 -17.39 0.14 -34.47
C SER A 440 -17.33 -1.09 -35.39
N LYS A 441 -16.62 -2.16 -35.02
CA LYS A 441 -16.61 -3.46 -35.71
C LYS A 441 -17.30 -4.57 -34.92
N LEU A 442 -18.29 -4.24 -34.10
CA LEU A 442 -19.32 -5.20 -33.72
C LEU A 442 -20.20 -5.45 -34.95
N PRO A 443 -20.54 -6.71 -35.29
CA PRO A 443 -21.53 -6.97 -36.34
C PRO A 443 -22.84 -6.27 -35.98
N ASP A 444 -23.43 -5.53 -36.92
CA ASP A 444 -24.78 -4.99 -36.75
C ASP A 444 -25.75 -6.12 -36.36
N PRO A 445 -26.72 -5.87 -35.45
CA PRO A 445 -27.80 -6.80 -35.19
C PRO A 445 -28.50 -7.11 -36.51
N VAL A 446 -28.61 -8.39 -36.85
CA VAL A 446 -29.37 -8.83 -38.02
C VAL A 446 -30.83 -8.44 -37.81
N GLU A 447 -31.32 -7.46 -38.57
CA GLU A 447 -32.75 -7.19 -38.71
C GLU A 447 -33.44 -8.46 -39.25
N LEU A 448 -34.14 -9.18 -38.38
CA LEU A 448 -35.07 -10.23 -38.80
C LEU A 448 -36.31 -9.58 -39.40
N LYS A 449 -36.27 -9.37 -40.73
CA LYS A 449 -37.48 -9.17 -41.52
C LYS A 449 -38.24 -10.49 -41.68
N GLY A 450 -39.42 -10.51 -41.08
CA GLY A 450 -40.60 -11.19 -41.61
C GLY A 450 -40.96 -12.51 -40.98
N GLN A 451 -42.08 -12.54 -40.24
CA GLN A 451 -43.28 -13.17 -40.77
C GLN A 451 -44.53 -12.57 -40.11
N SER A 452 -45.53 -12.36 -40.96
CA SER A 452 -46.86 -11.84 -40.70
C SER A 452 -47.60 -12.66 -39.64
N ASP A 453 -48.48 -12.01 -38.88
CA ASP A 453 -49.91 -12.26 -39.10
C ASP A 453 -50.80 -11.13 -38.53
N ASN A 454 -51.82 -10.86 -39.33
CA ASN A 454 -52.84 -9.82 -39.19
C ASN A 454 -53.79 -10.06 -38.01
N THR A 455 -54.57 -8.99 -37.74
CA THR A 455 -55.81 -8.89 -36.94
C THR A 455 -55.62 -8.45 -35.48
N GLY A 456 -56.28 -7.41 -34.98
CA GLY A 456 -57.17 -6.43 -35.56
C GLY A 456 -57.35 -5.29 -34.55
N LEU A 457 -57.75 -4.12 -35.06
CA LEU A 457 -58.04 -2.92 -34.28
C LEU A 457 -59.11 -3.17 -33.21
N ASN A 458 -58.98 -2.53 -32.05
CA ASN A 458 -59.94 -1.50 -31.62
C ASN A 458 -59.43 -0.74 -30.39
N ALA A 459 -59.58 0.58 -30.48
CA ALA A 459 -59.37 1.55 -29.43
C ALA A 459 -60.48 1.48 -28.36
N THR A 460 -60.21 2.10 -27.20
CA THR A 460 -61.08 3.06 -26.47
C THR A 460 -61.05 2.82 -24.95
N THR A 461 -60.23 3.66 -24.28
CA THR A 461 -60.56 4.59 -23.18
C THR A 461 -61.34 4.14 -21.92
N LEU A 462 -60.90 4.74 -20.79
CA LEU A 462 -61.59 4.99 -19.51
C LEU A 462 -61.65 3.79 -18.54
N ALA A 463 -61.62 3.91 -17.22
CA ALA A 463 -61.20 4.91 -16.24
C ALA A 463 -61.33 4.21 -14.87
N VAL A 464 -60.50 4.60 -13.90
CA VAL A 464 -60.57 4.36 -12.44
C VAL A 464 -61.98 4.84 -11.94
N PRO A 465 -62.64 4.33 -10.87
CA PRO A 465 -62.05 4.23 -9.53
C PRO A 465 -62.59 3.22 -8.48
N GLU A 466 -61.74 3.05 -7.45
CA GLU A 466 -62.00 3.00 -6.00
C GLU A 466 -63.19 2.24 -5.37
N GLY A 467 -62.87 1.60 -4.23
CA GLY A 467 -63.76 1.52 -3.06
C GLY A 467 -63.82 0.12 -2.43
N LEU A 468 -62.97 -0.23 -1.46
CA LEU A 468 -63.12 -0.06 0.00
C LEU A 468 -64.16 -0.97 0.70
N LYS A 469 -63.66 -1.64 1.76
CA LYS A 469 -64.30 -2.12 3.00
C LYS A 469 -64.91 -3.53 2.99
N ASP A 470 -64.29 -4.45 3.73
CA ASP A 470 -64.65 -4.89 5.10
C ASP A 470 -65.68 -6.04 5.01
N SER A 471 -65.71 -7.13 5.78
CA SER A 471 -64.96 -7.64 6.93
C SER A 471 -65.60 -9.02 7.29
N VAL A 472 -65.02 -9.73 8.27
CA VAL A 472 -65.64 -10.75 9.16
C VAL A 472 -65.57 -12.25 8.80
N GLU A 473 -64.70 -12.95 9.57
CA GLU A 473 -64.86 -14.20 10.36
C GLU A 473 -65.61 -15.42 9.76
N LYS A 474 -65.33 -16.71 10.02
CA LYS A 474 -64.54 -17.48 11.01
C LYS A 474 -64.63 -18.97 10.57
N LYS A 475 -63.60 -19.79 10.85
CA LYS A 475 -63.63 -21.17 11.42
C LYS A 475 -62.58 -22.13 10.84
N SER A 476 -61.63 -22.50 11.72
CA SER A 476 -61.08 -23.84 12.01
C SER A 476 -60.92 -24.86 10.87
N ALA A 477 -59.71 -25.38 10.65
CA ALA A 477 -59.18 -26.58 11.30
C ALA A 477 -57.82 -26.98 10.70
N ALA A 478 -57.03 -27.66 11.53
CA ALA A 478 -55.60 -27.95 11.38
C ALA A 478 -55.22 -28.95 10.26
N ARG A 479 -54.05 -28.74 9.62
CA ARG A 479 -52.94 -29.74 9.53
C ARG A 479 -51.72 -29.23 8.72
N LYS A 480 -50.56 -29.27 9.38
CA LYS A 480 -49.20 -29.58 8.87
C LYS A 480 -48.61 -28.73 7.73
N GLU A 481 -47.78 -27.75 8.09
CA GLU A 481 -46.72 -27.22 7.23
C GLU A 481 -45.35 -27.82 7.61
N PRO A 482 -44.47 -28.14 6.65
CA PRO A 482 -43.03 -28.21 6.87
C PRO A 482 -42.40 -26.82 6.70
N LEU A 483 -41.46 -26.56 7.61
CA LEU A 483 -40.55 -25.41 7.73
C LEU A 483 -40.18 -24.73 6.39
N LYS A 484 -40.60 -23.47 6.21
CA LYS A 484 -39.98 -22.53 5.26
C LYS A 484 -38.92 -21.71 5.99
N THR A 485 -37.69 -21.78 5.52
CA THR A 485 -36.62 -20.84 5.89
C THR A 485 -36.94 -19.45 5.32
N PRO A 486 -36.65 -18.36 6.04
CA PRO A 486 -36.97 -17.02 5.58
C PRO A 486 -36.00 -16.60 4.46
N THR A 487 -36.57 -16.17 3.34
CA THR A 487 -35.90 -15.35 2.32
C THR A 487 -35.30 -14.12 2.99
N SER A 488 -33.98 -14.09 3.11
CA SER A 488 -33.23 -12.88 3.41
C SER A 488 -33.41 -11.91 2.26
N THR A 489 -34.11 -10.82 2.51
CA THR A 489 -33.99 -9.59 1.73
C THR A 489 -32.56 -9.07 1.90
N LYS A 490 -31.67 -9.40 0.96
CA LYS A 490 -30.33 -8.78 0.85
C LYS A 490 -30.53 -7.28 0.71
N LEU A 491 -30.22 -6.49 1.75
CA LEU A 491 -29.88 -5.09 1.56
C LEU A 491 -28.48 -5.08 0.96
N GLY A 492 -28.34 -4.69 -0.30
CA GLY A 492 -27.03 -4.51 -0.93
C GLY A 492 -26.18 -3.53 -0.14
N THR A 493 -24.89 -3.86 0.03
CA THR A 493 -23.94 -2.99 0.72
C THR A 493 -23.31 -2.02 -0.28
N ARG A 494 -22.82 -0.87 0.18
CA ARG A 494 -22.29 0.19 -0.70
C ARG A 494 -21.00 -0.20 -1.46
N PHE A 495 -20.37 -1.31 -1.08
CA PHE A 495 -19.24 -1.87 -1.81
C PHE A 495 -19.68 -2.54 -3.11
N ASP A 496 -20.93 -3.02 -3.18
CA ASP A 496 -21.54 -3.57 -4.40
C ASP A 496 -21.69 -2.49 -5.49
N ALA A 497 -21.77 -1.20 -5.13
CA ALA A 497 -21.87 -0.09 -6.08
C ALA A 497 -20.57 0.19 -6.85
N LEU A 498 -19.44 -0.38 -6.43
CA LEU A 498 -18.18 -0.30 -7.15
C LEU A 498 -18.03 -1.42 -8.21
N ASP A 499 -18.86 -2.48 -8.19
CA ASP A 499 -18.85 -3.56 -9.19
C ASP A 499 -20.24 -4.11 -9.65
N VAL A 500 -21.32 -3.39 -9.36
CA VAL A 500 -22.69 -3.52 -9.91
C VAL A 500 -23.60 -4.61 -9.30
N GLU A 501 -24.84 -4.20 -9.07
CA GLU A 501 -25.99 -4.95 -8.55
C GLU A 501 -26.33 -6.22 -9.39
N GLU A 502 -26.49 -7.37 -8.72
CA GLU A 502 -26.96 -8.64 -9.31
C GLU A 502 -28.40 -8.53 -9.84
N ILE A 503 -28.65 -8.85 -11.13
CA ILE A 503 -29.95 -9.42 -11.59
C ILE A 503 -29.79 -10.45 -12.73
N ASN A 504 -30.16 -11.70 -12.39
CA ASN A 504 -30.82 -12.79 -13.12
C ASN A 504 -30.47 -13.15 -14.58
N ASP A 505 -29.99 -14.39 -14.73
CA ASP A 505 -29.67 -15.10 -15.98
C ASP A 505 -30.87 -15.29 -16.93
N GLN A 506 -30.72 -14.84 -18.19
CA GLN A 506 -31.17 -15.58 -19.38
C GLN A 506 -30.23 -15.26 -20.56
N VAL A 507 -29.40 -16.24 -20.96
CA VAL A 507 -28.58 -16.15 -22.18
C VAL A 507 -29.03 -17.22 -23.17
N GLU A 508 -29.65 -16.78 -24.28
CA GLU A 508 -29.76 -17.58 -25.50
C GLU A 508 -28.50 -17.38 -26.36
N SER A 509 -27.86 -18.49 -26.71
CA SER A 509 -26.64 -18.53 -27.51
C SER A 509 -26.93 -18.42 -29.01
N MET A 510 -26.25 -17.51 -29.73
CA MET A 510 -26.09 -17.58 -31.19
C MET A 510 -24.62 -17.80 -31.57
N ALA A 511 -24.36 -18.86 -32.32
CA ALA A 511 -23.05 -19.24 -32.83
C ALA A 511 -22.89 -18.88 -34.32
N LEU A 512 -21.78 -18.27 -34.75
CA LEU A 512 -21.38 -18.35 -36.17
C LEU A 512 -19.87 -18.13 -36.48
N LYS A 513 -19.29 -19.23 -37.01
CA LYS A 513 -18.23 -19.45 -38.03
C LYS A 513 -16.87 -18.71 -37.98
N SER A 514 -15.85 -19.51 -37.70
CA SER A 514 -14.41 -19.23 -37.85
C SER A 514 -13.94 -19.08 -39.30
N ARG A 515 -13.03 -18.12 -39.56
CA ARG A 515 -12.12 -18.15 -40.73
C ARG A 515 -10.68 -18.40 -40.32
N LYS A 516 -9.98 -19.15 -41.18
CA LYS A 516 -8.70 -19.84 -40.96
C LYS A 516 -7.48 -18.92 -40.91
N SER A 517 -6.47 -19.46 -40.23
CA SER A 517 -5.16 -18.94 -39.81
C SER A 517 -4.19 -18.52 -40.94
N SER A 518 -3.60 -17.34 -40.76
CA SER A 518 -2.32 -16.90 -41.35
C SER A 518 -1.52 -16.06 -40.31
N SER A 519 -1.50 -16.48 -39.03
CA SER A 519 -1.36 -15.53 -37.92
C SER A 519 0.00 -15.45 -37.22
N SER A 520 1.05 -16.18 -37.64
CA SER A 520 2.32 -16.16 -36.87
C SER A 520 3.26 -15.03 -37.30
N VAL A 521 3.49 -14.86 -38.61
CA VAL A 521 4.50 -13.92 -39.13
C VAL A 521 4.02 -12.47 -39.01
N ASP A 522 2.73 -12.22 -39.26
CA ASP A 522 2.13 -10.88 -39.09
C ASP A 522 2.12 -10.43 -37.63
N VAL A 523 1.92 -11.34 -36.66
CA VAL A 523 1.92 -10.98 -35.24
C VAL A 523 3.31 -10.57 -34.78
N THR A 524 4.36 -11.33 -35.14
CA THR A 524 5.75 -10.96 -34.82
C THR A 524 6.15 -9.63 -35.48
N ARG A 525 5.67 -9.35 -36.71
CA ARG A 525 5.88 -8.05 -37.37
C ARG A 525 5.17 -6.91 -36.64
N LYS A 526 3.91 -7.10 -36.23
CA LYS A 526 3.15 -6.12 -35.44
C LYS A 526 3.79 -5.87 -34.07
N VAL A 527 4.39 -6.88 -33.44
CA VAL A 527 5.12 -6.74 -32.17
C VAL A 527 6.42 -5.95 -32.36
N ALA A 528 7.21 -6.32 -33.38
CA ALA A 528 8.46 -5.64 -33.72
C ALA A 528 8.23 -4.15 -34.09
N ASN A 529 7.12 -3.85 -34.75
CA ASN A 529 6.70 -2.48 -35.05
C ASN A 529 6.06 -1.76 -33.84
N GLY A 530 5.81 -2.47 -32.73
CA GLY A 530 5.21 -1.89 -31.53
C GLY A 530 3.72 -1.56 -31.66
N GLU A 531 3.03 -2.36 -32.45
CA GLU A 531 1.63 -2.14 -32.77
C GLU A 531 0.71 -2.81 -31.75
N LEU A 532 1.08 -3.88 -31.02
CA LEU A 532 0.16 -4.59 -30.11
C LEU A 532 -0.38 -3.72 -28.94
N ILE A 533 0.48 -3.32 -28.01
CA ILE A 533 0.26 -2.14 -27.18
C ILE A 533 0.95 -0.98 -27.90
N PRO A 534 0.24 0.11 -28.24
CA PRO A 534 0.85 1.23 -28.97
C PRO A 534 2.11 1.75 -28.26
N ARG A 535 3.23 1.94 -28.99
CA ARG A 535 4.45 2.54 -28.42
C ARG A 535 4.22 3.98 -27.97
N ARG A 536 5.09 4.47 -27.08
CA ARG A 536 5.07 5.87 -26.60
C ARG A 536 5.11 6.83 -27.79
N GLY A 537 4.22 7.81 -27.81
CA GLY A 537 4.09 8.80 -28.90
C GLY A 537 2.96 8.53 -29.90
N ALA A 538 2.32 7.36 -29.87
CA ALA A 538 1.10 7.12 -30.64
C ALA A 538 -0.07 8.01 -30.14
N GLU A 539 -0.98 8.40 -31.06
CA GLU A 539 -2.20 9.16 -30.74
C GLU A 539 -3.04 8.50 -29.64
N PHE A 540 -3.02 7.17 -29.54
CA PHE A 540 -3.63 6.40 -28.47
C PHE A 540 -3.35 6.97 -27.07
N TRP A 541 -2.09 7.34 -26.79
CA TRP A 541 -1.71 7.86 -25.48
C TRP A 541 -2.23 9.28 -25.20
N LYS A 542 -2.52 10.08 -26.24
CA LYS A 542 -3.16 11.39 -26.09
C LYS A 542 -4.66 11.26 -25.78
N VAL A 543 -5.28 10.21 -26.30
CA VAL A 543 -6.71 9.95 -26.11
C VAL A 543 -6.97 9.33 -24.75
N TYR A 544 -6.22 8.29 -24.36
CA TYR A 544 -6.51 7.48 -23.18
C TYR A 544 -5.52 7.65 -22.02
N GLY A 545 -4.31 8.14 -22.30
CA GLY A 545 -3.30 8.35 -21.27
C GLY A 545 -3.66 9.51 -20.35
N ASN A 546 -3.41 9.32 -19.06
CA ASN A 546 -3.61 10.32 -18.01
C ASN A 546 -5.05 10.83 -17.90
N LYS A 547 -6.04 10.00 -18.25
CA LYS A 547 -7.46 10.31 -18.09
C LYS A 547 -8.12 9.24 -17.25
N LEU A 548 -8.52 9.61 -16.04
CA LEU A 548 -9.14 8.68 -15.09
C LEU A 548 -10.63 8.94 -15.01
N ARG A 549 -11.44 7.88 -14.99
CA ARG A 549 -12.89 7.99 -14.85
C ARG A 549 -13.23 8.38 -13.41
N VAL A 550 -14.10 9.37 -13.23
CA VAL A 550 -14.58 9.78 -11.90
C VAL A 550 -16.10 9.86 -11.92
N PHE A 551 -16.75 8.88 -11.29
CA PHE A 551 -18.21 8.83 -11.21
C PHE A 551 -18.79 9.87 -10.26
N GLY A 552 -20.01 10.32 -10.53
CA GLY A 552 -20.74 11.28 -9.69
C GLY A 552 -20.35 12.75 -9.87
N THR A 553 -19.44 13.04 -10.81
CA THR A 553 -18.95 14.40 -11.07
C THR A 553 -19.48 14.98 -12.37
N GLU A 554 -19.53 16.31 -12.46
CA GLU A 554 -19.94 17.02 -13.69
C GLU A 554 -18.97 16.75 -14.83
N GLU A 555 -17.68 16.75 -14.52
CA GLU A 555 -16.57 16.61 -15.45
C GLU A 555 -16.37 15.15 -15.89
N ARG A 556 -16.76 14.19 -15.05
CA ARG A 556 -16.70 12.72 -15.26
C ARG A 556 -15.30 12.12 -15.46
N VAL A 557 -14.30 12.95 -15.73
CA VAL A 557 -12.94 12.54 -16.08
C VAL A 557 -11.96 13.50 -15.42
N TRP A 558 -11.00 12.96 -14.69
CA TRP A 558 -9.85 13.71 -14.19
C TRP A 558 -8.68 13.58 -15.16
N ASN A 559 -8.20 14.71 -15.68
CA ASN A 559 -7.08 14.76 -16.61
C ASN A 559 -5.78 15.07 -15.84
N VAL A 560 -4.85 14.12 -15.82
CA VAL A 560 -3.57 14.21 -15.10
C VAL A 560 -2.47 14.74 -16.02
N VAL A 561 -2.52 16.04 -16.31
CA VAL A 561 -1.62 16.72 -17.25
C VAL A 561 -0.58 17.57 -16.52
#